data_AF-A0A920B6A4-F1
#
_entry.id   AF-A0A920B6A4-F1
#
_cell.length_a   1.000
_cell.length_b   1.000
_cell.length_c   1.000
_cell.angle_alpha   90.00
_cell.angle_beta   90.00
_cell.angle_gamma   90.00
#
_symmetry.space_group_name_H-M   'P 1'
#
loop_
_entity.id
_entity.type
_entity.pdbx_description
1 polymer ?
#
loop_
_entity_poly.entity_id
_entity_poly.type
_entity_poly.pdbx_seq_one_letter_code
_entity_poly.pdbx_strand_id
1 'polypeptide(L)' 'MCGNRDISKRSKMGTIAERYSDFIILTNDNPRYETPIKIIRDIKEGIKSRNKVVTIINREKAIISGLKN' A
#
# COMPACT_ATOMS: atom_id res chain seq x y z
N MET A 1 -5.63 2.20 -3.43
CA MET A 1 -4.68 3.23 -3.91
C MET A 1 -5.08 3.71 -5.28
N CYS A 2 -4.99 5.02 -5.53
CA CYS A 2 -5.34 5.62 -6.82
C CYS A 2 -4.10 5.82 -7.70
N GLY A 3 -4.18 5.32 -8.93
CA GLY A 3 -3.22 5.61 -9.99
C GLY A 3 -3.26 7.08 -10.44
N ASN A 4 -2.09 7.63 -10.77
CA ASN A 4 -1.89 8.88 -11.54
C ASN A 4 -2.28 10.25 -10.93
N ARG A 5 -2.65 10.35 -9.65
CA ARG A 5 -3.03 11.66 -9.05
C ARG A 5 -2.16 12.16 -7.91
N ASP A 6 -1.56 11.27 -7.12
CA ASP A 6 -0.96 11.65 -5.83
C ASP A 6 0.37 10.93 -5.57
N ILE A 7 1.26 10.87 -6.58
CA ILE A 7 2.57 10.18 -6.48
C ILE A 7 3.39 10.72 -5.31
N SER A 8 3.47 12.04 -5.14
CA SER A 8 4.21 12.67 -4.05
C SER A 8 3.63 12.40 -2.64
N LYS A 9 2.37 11.98 -2.54
CA LYS A 9 1.74 11.60 -1.28
C LYS A 9 1.90 10.12 -0.96
N ARG A 10 2.23 9.27 -1.93
CA ARG A 10 2.41 7.81 -1.76
C ARG A 10 3.48 7.49 -0.71
N SER A 11 4.64 8.11 -0.82
CA SER A 11 5.72 7.98 0.16
C SER A 11 5.27 8.45 1.55
N LYS A 12 4.61 9.62 1.65
CA LYS A 12 4.07 10.13 2.93
C LYS A 12 3.03 9.19 3.55
N MET A 13 2.14 8.61 2.74
CA MET A 13 1.17 7.59 3.19
C MET A 13 1.87 6.36 3.73
N GLY A 14 2.96 5.91 3.08
CA GLY A 14 3.80 4.83 3.57
C GLY A 14 4.38 5.14 4.95
N THR A 15 4.99 6.31 5.12
CA THR A 15 5.59 6.72 6.40
C THR A 15 4.57 6.84 7.53
N ILE A 16 3.38 7.36 7.24
CA ILE A 16 2.29 7.47 8.22
C ILE A 16 1.77 6.07 8.57
N ALA A 17 1.55 5.20 7.58
CA ALA A 17 1.11 3.82 7.81
C ALA A 17 2.12 3.06 8.68
N GLU A 18 3.42 3.22 8.44
CA GLU A 18 4.47 2.64 9.28
C GLU A 18 4.44 3.15 10.72
N ARG A 19 4.19 4.44 10.92
CA ARG A 19 4.19 5.05 12.25
C ARG A 19 3.01 4.59 13.10
N TYR A 20 1.84 4.43 12.50
CA TYR A 20 0.59 4.21 13.23
C TYR A 20 0.01 2.80 13.08
N SER A 21 0.60 1.94 12.25
CA SER A 21 0.13 0.57 12.04
C SER A 21 1.22 -0.44 12.34
N ASP A 22 0.85 -1.50 13.05
CA ASP A 22 1.73 -2.66 13.23
C ASP A 22 1.77 -3.56 12.01
N PHE A 23 0.72 -3.50 11.19
CA PHE A 23 0.60 -4.25 9.94
C PHE A 23 0.02 -3.37 8.84
N ILE A 24 0.63 -3.40 7.66
CA ILE A 24 0.29 -2.58 6.51
C ILE A 24 -0.05 -3.49 5.35
N ILE A 25 -1.31 -3.49 4.92
CA ILE A 25 -1.77 -4.21 3.74
C ILE A 25 -1.83 -3.26 2.56
N LEU A 26 -0.89 -3.40 1.62
CA LEU A 26 -0.88 -2.67 0.37
C LEU A 26 -1.73 -3.43 -0.65
N THR A 27 -2.87 -2.85 -1.02
CA THR A 27 -3.76 -3.40 -2.03
C THR A 27 -3.96 -2.47 -3.22
N ASN A 28 -4.26 -3.10 -4.36
CA ASN A 28 -4.62 -2.37 -5.57
C ASN A 28 -6.13 -2.13 -5.55
N ASP A 29 -6.51 -0.85 -5.66
CA ASP A 29 -7.92 -0.44 -5.61
C ASP A 29 -8.35 0.10 -6.97
N ASN A 30 -7.53 0.96 -7.57
CA ASN A 30 -7.79 1.46 -8.92
C ASN A 30 -6.48 1.88 -9.62
N PRO A 31 -5.83 0.97 -10.37
CA PRO A 31 -4.57 1.28 -11.04
C PRO A 31 -4.76 2.23 -12.22
N ARG A 32 -5.99 2.39 -12.74
CA ARG A 32 -6.28 3.10 -14.00
C ARG A 32 -5.33 2.64 -15.11
N TYR A 33 -4.35 3.45 -15.46
CA TYR A 33 -3.34 3.21 -16.51
C TYR A 33 -1.93 2.94 -15.97
N GLU A 34 -1.75 2.93 -14.65
CA GLU A 34 -0.45 2.79 -14.00
C GLU A 34 -0.31 1.37 -13.44
N THR A 35 0.85 0.73 -13.63
CA THR A 35 1.07 -0.62 -13.10
C THR A 35 0.97 -0.62 -11.56
N PRO A 36 0.18 -1.53 -10.95
CA PRO A 36 0.02 -1.62 -9.49
C PRO A 36 1.37 -1.72 -8.76
N ILE A 37 2.33 -2.41 -9.37
CA ILE A 37 3.69 -2.61 -8.87
C ILE A 37 4.42 -1.26 -8.68
N LYS A 38 4.26 -0.30 -9.59
CA LYS A 38 4.85 1.05 -9.45
C LYS A 38 4.27 1.77 -8.25
N ILE A 39 2.94 1.79 -8.14
CA ILE A 39 2.22 2.42 -7.02
C ILE A 39 2.69 1.83 -5.68
N ILE A 40 2.79 0.50 -5.59
CA ILE A 40 3.25 -0.20 -4.39
C ILE A 40 4.71 0.15 -4.07
N ARG A 41 5.57 0.22 -5.10
CA ARG A 41 6.97 0.58 -4.92
C ARG A 41 7.13 2.00 -4.38
N ASP A 42 6.39 2.96 -4.92
CA ASP A 42 6.43 4.36 -4.46
C ASP A 42 5.99 4.50 -3.00
N ILE A 43 5.00 3.71 -2.57
CA ILE A 43 4.55 3.70 -1.16
C ILE A 43 5.59 3.01 -0.28
N LYS A 44 6.19 1.92 -0.76
CA LYS A 44 7.28 1.21 -0.06
C LYS A 44 8.52 2.07 0.12
N GLU A 45 8.80 3.05 -0.74
CA GLU A 45 9.89 3.99 -0.49
C GLU A 45 9.68 4.83 0.78
N GLY A 46 8.42 5.08 1.15
CA GLY A 46 8.07 5.77 2.39
C GLY A 46 8.12 4.90 3.65
N ILE A 47 8.28 3.58 3.51
CA ILE A 47 8.22 2.61 4.61
C ILE A 47 9.62 2.02 4.85
N LYS A 48 10.20 2.26 6.02
CA LYS A 48 11.50 1.67 6.39
C LYS A 48 11.36 0.20 6.78
N SER A 49 10.32 -0.13 7.53
CA SER A 49 10.05 -1.46 8.09
C SER A 49 9.26 -2.33 7.13
N ARG A 50 9.95 -2.90 6.14
CA ARG A 50 9.33 -3.75 5.11
C ARG A 50 8.67 -5.02 5.66
N ASN A 51 9.07 -5.48 6.85
CA ASN A 51 8.53 -6.67 7.49
C ASN A 51 7.06 -6.51 7.93
N LYS A 52 6.60 -5.27 8.12
CA LYS A 52 5.20 -4.96 8.45
C LYS A 52 4.31 -4.87 7.21
N VAL A 53 4.87 -4.99 6.01
CA VAL A 53 4.17 -4.68 4.75
C VAL A 53 3.84 -5.95 3.99
N VAL A 54 2.55 -6.21 3.82
CA VAL A 54 2.04 -7.29 2.99
C VAL A 54 1.35 -6.72 1.76
N THR A 55 1.66 -7.27 0.60
CA THR A 55 1.14 -6.80 -0.68
C THR A 55 0.11 -7.79 -1.20
N ILE A 56 -1.15 -7.38 -1.25
CA ILE A 56 -2.26 -8.22 -1.73
C ILE A 56 -2.99 -7.46 -2.84
N ILE A 57 -2.73 -7.83 -4.09
CA ILE A 57 -3.31 -7.14 -5.26
C ILE A 57 -4.83 -7.33 -5.34
N ASN A 58 -5.36 -8.42 -4.82
CA ASN A 58 -6.80 -8.64 -4.77
C ASN A 58 -7.40 -7.95 -3.53
N ARG A 59 -8.24 -6.94 -3.77
CA ARG A 59 -8.90 -6.15 -2.72
C ARG A 59 -9.73 -7.00 -1.75
N GLU A 60 -10.45 -8.01 -2.24
CA GLU A 60 -11.25 -8.90 -1.41
C GLU A 60 -10.37 -9.71 -0.44
N LYS A 61 -9.29 -10.30 -0.97
CA LYS A 61 -8.29 -11.00 -0.16
C LYS A 61 -7.61 -10.08 0.86
N ALA A 62 -7.37 -8.82 0.49
CA ALA A 62 -6.76 -7.84 1.37
C ALA A 62 -7.64 -7.54 2.59
N ILE A 63 -8.95 -7.35 2.37
CA ILE A 63 -9.92 -7.10 3.44
C ILE A 63 -10.04 -8.32 4.35
N ILE A 64 -10.16 -9.53 3.78
CA ILE A 64 -10.23 -10.78 4.57
C ILE A 64 -8.98 -10.97 5.43
N SER A 65 -7.79 -10.69 4.88
CA SER A 65 -6.53 -10.80 5.63
C SER A 65 -6.42 -9.78 6.77
N GLY A 66 -7.02 -8.60 6.63
CA GLY A 66 -7.07 -7.59 7.68
C GLY A 66 -8.01 -7.95 8.83
N LEU A 67 -9.08 -8.69 8.54
CA LEU A 67 -10.05 -9.16 9.55
C LEU A 67 -9.56 -10.37 10.37
N LYS A 68 -8.52 -11.07 9.89
CA LYS A 68 -7.96 -12.26 10.55
C LYS A 68 -6.80 -11.96 11.51
N ASN A 69 -6.36 -10.71 11.62
CA ASN A 69 -5.32 -10.29 12.57
C ASN A 69 -5.93 -9.63 13.80
#